data_AF-A0A1Z4QJ75-F1
#
_entry.id   AF-A0A1Z4QJ75-F1
#
_cell.length_a   1.000
_cell.length_b   1.000
_cell.length_c   1.000
_cell.angle_alpha   90.00
_cell.angle_beta   90.00
_cell.angle_gamma   90.00
#
_symmetry.space_group_name_H-M   'P 1'
#
loop_
_entity.id
_entity.type
_entity.pdbx_description
1 polymer ?
#
loop_
_entity_poly.entity_id
_entity_poly.type
_entity_poly.pdbx_seq_one_letter_code
_entity_poly.pdbx_strand_id
1 'polypeptide(L)'
;MTSHQRWVFAFWVYLGILLSISLSAYLRVFPTQIAQIPYYDKILHFILLGIAAYVSYLSFNKRKIKILNFYLPLAPLIVILFCILDEITQLLVPYRSFDLVDLACDICGIVLFTWLAEITPSE
;
A
#
# COMPACT_ATOMS: atom_id res chain seq x y z
N MET A 1 -13.40 20.25 9.78
CA MET A 1 -12.83 18.89 9.95
C MET A 1 -11.51 19.01 10.67
N THR A 2 -11.33 18.30 11.78
CA THR A 2 -10.02 18.17 12.43
C THR A 2 -9.02 17.54 11.46
N SER A 3 -7.72 17.79 11.61
CA SER A 3 -6.67 17.22 10.75
C SER A 3 -6.83 15.71 10.62
N HIS A 4 -7.07 15.03 11.75
CA HIS A 4 -7.37 13.60 11.82
C HIS A 4 -8.56 13.16 10.95
N GLN A 5 -9.71 13.87 11.00
CA GLN A 5 -10.89 13.53 10.19
C GLN A 5 -10.61 13.59 8.68
N ARG A 6 -9.72 14.50 8.24
CA ARG A 6 -9.31 14.60 6.83
C ARG A 6 -8.51 13.37 6.41
N TRP A 7 -7.58 12.90 7.25
CA TRP A 7 -6.81 11.69 6.98
C TRP A 7 -7.66 10.43 6.99
N VAL A 8 -8.63 10.31 7.89
CA VAL A 8 -9.59 9.20 7.88
C VAL A 8 -10.42 9.20 6.60
N PHE A 9 -10.90 10.36 6.15
CA PHE A 9 -11.62 10.46 4.88
C PHE A 9 -10.72 10.09 3.70
N ALA A 10 -9.50 10.65 3.63
CA ALA A 10 -8.53 10.32 2.60
C ALA A 10 -8.20 8.82 2.56
N PHE A 11 -8.09 8.19 3.73
CA PHE A 11 -7.86 6.75 3.86
C PHE A 11 -8.97 5.94 3.19
N TRP A 12 -10.24 6.25 3.49
CA TRP A 12 -11.37 5.52 2.89
C TRP A 12 -11.48 5.72 1.38
N VAL A 13 -11.25 6.94 0.90
CA VAL A 13 -11.22 7.22 -0.54
C VAL A 13 -10.09 6.44 -1.21
N TYR A 14 -8.89 6.49 -0.63
CA TYR A 14 -7.73 5.81 -1.19
C TYR A 14 -7.87 4.29 -1.15
N LEU A 15 -8.45 3.73 -0.09
CA LEU A 15 -8.77 2.32 0.01
C LEU A 15 -9.75 1.91 -1.10
N GLY A 16 -10.77 2.72 -1.36
CA GLY A 16 -11.70 2.49 -2.48
C GLY A 16 -10.99 2.46 -3.85
N ILE A 17 -10.02 3.35 -4.06
CA ILE A 17 -9.21 3.38 -5.28
C ILE A 17 -8.37 2.10 -5.39
N LEU A 18 -7.65 1.71 -4.34
CA LEU A 18 -6.83 0.49 -4.32
C LEU A 18 -7.66 -0.76 -4.62
N LEU A 19 -8.82 -0.90 -3.96
CA LEU A 19 -9.74 -2.02 -4.19
C LEU A 19 -10.26 -2.02 -5.63
N SER A 20 -10.55 -0.85 -6.20
CA SER A 20 -11.01 -0.74 -7.59
C SER A 20 -9.90 -1.14 -8.58
N ILE A 21 -8.65 -0.75 -8.33
CA ILE A 21 -7.48 -1.14 -9.13
C ILE A 21 -7.30 -2.66 -9.02
N SER A 22 -7.23 -3.21 -7.81
CA SER A 22 -7.07 -4.66 -7.58
C SER A 22 -8.18 -5.46 -8.25
N LEU A 23 -9.45 -5.07 -8.07
CA LEU A 23 -10.59 -5.74 -8.70
C LEU A 23 -10.51 -5.68 -10.23
N SER A 24 -10.17 -4.53 -10.81
CA SER A 24 -10.00 -4.38 -12.26
C SER A 24 -8.86 -5.24 -12.80
N ALA A 25 -7.81 -5.42 -11.98
CA ALA A 25 -6.67 -6.28 -12.23
C ALA A 25 -7.04 -7.78 -12.26
N TYR A 26 -7.95 -8.22 -11.39
CA TYR A 26 -8.49 -9.59 -11.39
C TYR A 26 -9.54 -9.80 -12.48
N LEU A 27 -10.37 -8.79 -12.80
CA LEU A 27 -11.39 -8.86 -13.86
C LEU A 27 -10.83 -8.70 -15.28
N ARG A 28 -9.52 -8.50 -15.45
CA ARG A 28 -8.84 -8.26 -16.74
C ARG A 28 -9.41 -7.07 -17.53
N VAL A 29 -9.88 -6.05 -16.83
CA VAL A 29 -10.44 -4.83 -17.45
C VAL A 29 -9.31 -3.93 -18.00
N PHE A 30 -8.09 -4.08 -17.48
CA PHE A 30 -6.95 -3.27 -17.93
C PHE A 30 -6.46 -3.68 -19.33
N PRO A 31 -6.33 -2.73 -20.27
CA PRO A 31 -5.71 -2.99 -21.55
C PRO A 31 -4.23 -3.29 -21.36
N THR A 32 -3.76 -4.39 -21.95
CA THR A 32 -2.35 -4.84 -21.99
C THR A 32 -1.39 -3.84 -22.66
N GLN A 33 -1.89 -2.67 -23.08
CA GLN A 33 -1.20 -1.66 -23.88
C GLN A 33 -0.46 -0.60 -23.06
N ILE A 34 -0.59 -0.60 -21.72
CA ILE A 34 0.26 0.23 -20.83
C ILE A 34 1.73 -0.28 -20.83
N ALA A 35 1.99 -1.45 -21.43
CA ALA A 35 3.28 -2.12 -21.54
C ALA A 35 4.40 -1.35 -22.29
N GLN A 36 4.20 -0.09 -22.68
CA GLN A 36 5.24 0.74 -23.30
C GLN A 36 6.24 1.32 -22.29
N ILE A 37 5.87 1.43 -21.01
CA ILE A 37 6.76 1.93 -19.96
C ILE A 37 7.45 0.72 -19.29
N PRO A 38 8.78 0.56 -19.43
CA PRO A 38 9.50 -0.52 -18.77
C PRO A 38 9.37 -0.39 -17.25
N TYR A 39 9.15 -1.53 -16.57
CA TYR A 39 9.01 -1.60 -15.10
C TYR A 39 7.83 -0.80 -14.50
N TYR A 40 6.86 -0.38 -15.30
CA TYR A 40 5.69 0.37 -14.81
C TYR A 40 4.98 -0.31 -13.64
N ASP A 41 4.84 -1.63 -13.72
CA ASP A 41 4.20 -2.44 -12.68
C ASP A 41 4.91 -2.29 -11.32
N LYS A 42 6.25 -2.40 -11.31
CA LYS A 42 7.09 -2.24 -10.11
C LYS A 42 7.01 -0.83 -9.51
N ILE A 43 6.96 0.18 -10.38
CA ILE A 43 6.76 1.58 -9.94
C ILE A 43 5.38 1.74 -9.32
N LEU A 44 4.36 1.13 -9.92
CA LEU A 44 2.99 1.19 -9.43
C LEU A 44 2.86 0.51 -8.06
N HIS A 45 3.43 -0.69 -7.88
CA HIS A 45 3.55 -1.38 -6.60
C HIS A 45 4.16 -0.47 -5.52
N PHE A 46 5.36 0.06 -5.79
CA PHE A 46 6.05 0.97 -4.88
C PHE A 46 5.20 2.19 -4.48
N ILE A 47 4.59 2.88 -5.45
CA ILE A 47 3.84 4.12 -5.21
C ILE A 47 2.50 3.84 -4.53
N LEU A 48 1.75 2.83 -4.99
CA LEU A 48 0.41 2.54 -4.49
C LEU A 48 0.47 2.10 -3.03
N LEU A 49 1.32 1.12 -2.72
CA LEU A 49 1.43 0.59 -1.37
C LEU A 49 2.14 1.59 -0.45
N GLY A 50 3.06 2.40 -0.99
CA GLY A 50 3.65 3.55 -0.29
C GLY A 50 2.60 4.56 0.17
N ILE A 51 1.76 5.07 -0.75
CA ILE A 51 0.69 6.02 -0.39
C ILE A 51 -0.31 5.37 0.57
N ALA A 52 -0.62 4.08 0.41
CA ALA A 52 -1.47 3.33 1.33
C ALA A 52 -0.92 3.38 2.77
N ALA A 53 0.38 3.13 2.93
CA ALA A 53 1.06 3.22 4.22
C ALA A 53 1.06 4.65 4.78
N TYR A 54 1.34 5.65 3.94
CA TYR A 54 1.34 7.06 4.36
C TYR A 54 -0.02 7.49 4.93
N VAL A 55 -1.08 7.31 4.13
CA VAL A 55 -2.42 7.79 4.48
C VAL A 55 -2.99 6.99 5.65
N SER A 56 -2.78 5.66 5.67
CA SER A 56 -3.23 4.83 6.79
C SER A 56 -2.48 5.14 8.09
N TYR A 57 -1.19 5.44 8.04
CA TYR A 57 -0.44 5.77 9.24
C TYR A 57 -0.89 7.10 9.85
N LEU A 58 -1.15 8.12 9.02
CA LEU A 58 -1.70 9.39 9.48
C LEU A 58 -3.16 9.27 9.95
N SER A 59 -3.99 8.46 9.29
CA SER A 59 -5.38 8.24 9.71
C SER A 59 -5.50 7.51 11.04
N PHE A 60 -4.50 6.71 11.42
CA PHE A 60 -4.40 6.05 12.72
C PHE A 60 -3.63 6.88 13.77
N ASN A 61 -3.48 8.20 13.58
CA ASN A 61 -2.73 9.09 14.47
C ASN A 61 -1.31 8.60 14.79
N LYS A 62 -0.62 8.06 13.79
CA LYS A 62 0.75 7.52 13.95
C LYS A 62 0.89 6.50 15.07
N ARG A 63 -0.16 5.71 15.32
CA ARG A 63 -0.18 4.72 16.39
C ARG A 63 0.93 3.69 16.18
N LYS A 64 1.80 3.56 17.19
CA LYS A 64 2.84 2.52 17.26
C LYS A 64 2.46 1.47 18.27
N ILE A 65 2.84 0.24 18.01
CA ILE A 65 2.74 -0.88 18.94
C ILE A 65 4.15 -1.36 19.31
N LYS A 66 4.31 -1.80 20.56
CA LYS A 66 5.56 -2.40 21.01
C LYS A 66 5.53 -3.89 20.67
N ILE A 67 6.43 -4.32 19.78
CA ILE A 67 6.65 -5.72 19.47
C ILE A 67 8.07 -6.05 19.96
N LEU A 68 8.18 -6.95 20.93
CA LEU A 68 9.44 -7.26 21.61
C LEU A 68 10.10 -5.98 22.17
N ASN A 69 11.23 -5.56 21.59
CA ASN A 69 11.98 -4.36 21.97
C ASN A 69 11.83 -3.19 20.99
N PHE A 70 11.01 -3.33 19.94
CA PHE A 70 10.86 -2.31 18.90
C PHE A 70 9.46 -1.68 18.91
N TYR A 71 9.39 -0.38 18.61
CA TYR A 71 8.13 0.33 18.38
C TYR A 71 7.85 0.38 16.88
N LEU A 72 6.85 -0.39 16.45
CA LEU A 72 6.49 -0.52 15.04
C LEU A 72 5.18 0.20 14.73
N PRO A 73 5.07 0.86 13.56
CA PRO A 73 3.87 1.58 13.15
C PRO A 73 2.77 0.57 12.79
N LEU A 74 1.62 0.65 13.49
CA LEU A 74 0.58 -0.38 13.41
C LEU A 74 -0.06 -0.47 12.02
N ALA A 75 -0.46 0.66 11.45
CA ALA A 75 -1.18 0.68 10.17
C ALA A 75 -0.29 0.23 8.98
N PRO A 76 0.95 0.71 8.82
CA PRO A 76 1.88 0.18 7.83
C PRO A 76 2.16 -1.32 7.97
N LEU A 77 2.23 -1.85 9.19
CA LEU A 77 2.39 -3.29 9.42
C LEU A 77 1.21 -4.08 8.84
N ILE A 78 -0.01 -3.56 9.02
CA ILE A 78 -1.22 -4.15 8.43
C ILE A 78 -1.17 -4.08 6.90
N VAL A 79 -0.71 -2.97 6.32
CA VAL A 79 -0.53 -2.84 4.85
C VAL A 79 0.48 -3.87 4.32
N ILE A 80 1.61 -4.08 5.00
CA ILE A 80 2.59 -5.12 4.63
C ILE A 80 1.94 -6.50 4.65
N LEU A 81 1.16 -6.80 5.70
CA LEU A 81 0.46 -8.08 5.80
C LEU A 81 -0.51 -8.29 4.63
N PHE A 82 -1.28 -7.27 4.26
CA PHE A 82 -2.20 -7.35 3.12
C PHE A 82 -1.47 -7.52 1.78
N CYS A 83 -0.36 -6.80 1.56
CA CYS A 83 0.47 -6.95 0.36
C CYS A 83 1.02 -8.38 0.23
N ILE A 84 1.57 -8.95 1.32
CA ILE A 84 2.05 -10.34 1.32
C ILE A 84 0.92 -11.31 0.99
N LEU A 85 -0.26 -11.11 1.56
CA LEU A 85 -1.42 -11.96 1.30
C LEU A 85 -1.93 -11.84 -0.14
N ASP A 86 -1.93 -10.64 -0.72
CA ASP A 86 -2.33 -10.43 -2.12
C ASP A 86 -1.35 -11.13 -3.07
N GLU A 87 -0.04 -10.99 -2.85
CA GLU A 87 1.00 -11.70 -3.61
C GLU A 87 0.89 -13.23 -3.49
N ILE A 88 0.61 -13.76 -2.30
CA ILE A 88 0.33 -15.19 -2.13
C ILE A 88 -0.96 -15.59 -2.87
N THR A 89 -1.99 -14.73 -2.86
CA THR A 89 -3.25 -14.99 -3.57
C THR A 89 -3.05 -15.06 -5.08
N GLN A 90 -2.10 -14.30 -5.63
CA GLN A 90 -1.75 -14.37 -7.04
C GLN A 90 -1.26 -15.76 -7.46
N LEU A 91 -0.68 -16.57 -6.56
CA LEU A 91 -0.32 -17.97 -6.85
C LEU A 91 -1.54 -18.85 -7.17
N LEU A 92 -2.72 -18.47 -6.69
CA LEU A 92 -3.98 -19.20 -6.93
C LEU A 92 -4.68 -18.75 -8.23
N VAL A 93 -4.19 -17.67 -8.86
CA VAL A 93 -4.83 -17.06 -10.03
C VAL A 93 -4.04 -17.39 -11.30
N PRO A 94 -4.60 -18.15 -12.26
CA PRO A 94 -3.85 -18.72 -13.40
C PRO A 94 -3.15 -17.74 -14.35
N TYR A 95 -3.47 -16.46 -14.24
CA TYR A 95 -3.04 -15.38 -15.12
C TYR A 95 -2.33 -14.25 -14.34
N ARG A 96 -1.99 -14.52 -13.09
CA ARG A 96 -1.12 -13.70 -12.24
C ARG A 96 0.08 -14.54 -11.85
N SER A 97 1.18 -13.89 -11.52
CA SER A 97 2.41 -14.55 -11.11
C SER A 97 2.97 -13.81 -9.92
N PHE A 98 3.19 -14.55 -8.84
CA PHE A 98 3.95 -14.06 -7.71
C PHE A 98 5.32 -13.56 -8.16
N ASP A 99 5.65 -12.30 -7.84
CA ASP A 99 6.96 -11.70 -8.11
C ASP A 99 7.56 -11.16 -6.81
N LEU A 100 8.70 -11.73 -6.42
CA LEU A 100 9.48 -11.27 -5.27
C LEU A 100 9.95 -9.82 -5.42
N VAL A 101 10.16 -9.36 -6.66
CA VAL A 101 10.57 -7.99 -6.92
C VAL A 101 9.42 -7.03 -6.66
N ASP A 102 8.19 -7.40 -6.98
CA ASP A 102 7.00 -6.57 -6.72
C ASP A 102 6.75 -6.48 -5.21
N LEU A 103 6.88 -7.59 -4.47
CA LEU A 103 6.85 -7.59 -3.01
C LEU A 103 7.95 -6.70 -2.40
N ALA A 104 9.17 -6.74 -2.96
CA ALA A 104 10.26 -5.89 -2.50
C ALA A 104 9.97 -4.41 -2.78
N CYS A 105 9.39 -4.08 -3.94
CA CYS A 105 8.95 -2.73 -4.28
C CYS A 105 7.87 -2.23 -3.31
N ASP A 106 6.89 -3.07 -2.98
CA ASP A 106 5.84 -2.74 -2.02
C ASP A 106 6.42 -2.42 -0.63
N ILE A 107 7.28 -3.30 -0.11
CA ILE A 107 7.92 -3.10 1.20
C ILE A 107 8.77 -1.83 1.20
N CYS A 108 9.57 -1.58 0.17
CA CYS A 108 10.37 -0.36 0.05
C CYS A 108 9.49 0.90 0.03
N GLY A 109 8.40 0.87 -0.71
CA GLY A 109 7.42 1.96 -0.78
C GLY A 109 6.80 2.23 0.59
N ILE A 110 6.33 1.17 1.26
CA ILE A 110 5.74 1.26 2.59
C ILE A 110 6.72 1.88 3.59
N VAL A 111 7.98 1.43 3.61
CA VAL A 111 8.99 1.96 4.53
C VAL A 111 9.26 3.45 4.27
N LEU A 112 9.51 3.83 3.01
CA LEU A 112 9.79 5.22 2.64
C LEU A 112 8.63 6.15 3.03
N PHE A 113 7.41 5.77 2.65
CA PHE A 113 6.24 6.60 2.86
C PHE A 113 5.79 6.63 4.32
N THR A 114 6.02 5.56 5.08
CA THR A 114 5.83 5.59 6.54
C THR A 114 6.80 6.57 7.19
N TRP A 115 8.06 6.60 6.75
CA TRP A 115 9.04 7.58 7.22
C TRP A 115 8.63 9.01 6.88
N LEU A 116 8.13 9.25 5.66
CA LEU A 116 7.58 10.56 5.28
C LEU A 116 6.40 10.96 6.17
N ALA A 117 5.47 10.05 6.45
CA ALA A 117 4.35 10.30 7.34
C ALA A 117 4.77 10.57 8.79
N GLU A 118 5.90 10.00 9.25
CA GLU A 118 6.46 10.32 10.56
C GLU A 118 6.89 11.79 10.65
N ILE A 119 7.44 12.35 9.57
CA ILE A 119 7.88 13.75 9.50
C ILE A 119 6.71 14.73 9.34
N THR A 120 5.61 14.29 8.72
CA THR A 120 4.43 15.14 8.50
C THR A 120 3.83 15.63 9.82
N PRO A 121 3.66 16.94 10.05
CA PRO A 121 3.05 17.45 11.28
C PRO A 121 1.64 16.91 11.47
N SER A 122 1.35 16.34 12.64
CA SER A 122 -0.01 16.01 13.07
C SER A 122 -0.56 17.21 13.83
N GLU A 123 -1.22 18.13 13.13
CA GLU A 123 -1.99 19.25 13.71
C GLU A 123 -3.18 18.77 14.55
#